data_AF-A0A951X5S6-F1
#
_entry.id   AF-A0A951X5S6-F1
#
_cell.length_a   1.000
_cell.length_b   1.000
_cell.length_c   1.000
_cell.angle_alpha   90.00
_cell.angle_beta   90.00
_cell.angle_gamma   90.00
#
_symmetry.space_group_name_H-M   'P 1'
#
loop_
_entity.id
_entity.type
_entity.pdbx_description
1 polymer ?
#
loop_
_entity_poly.entity_id
_entity_poly.type
_entity_poly.pdbx_seq_one_letter_code
_entity_poly.pdbx_strand_id
1 'polypeptide(L)'
;MNKGEDPREPAALFRRYLETLPLPDRELTSADVEAGQRARQALLDLGAAAVPALVAELTAADFVAKDAAYDLILELGQQAREPLRRAVGTHGPVVDIWIATALRRLGASDELERIWPLLEHGEGYVRHLAALALAFQIENAQAHKTRLMPMLLEALDDERSIESTPFTIAGSALAMISAMARQSFTAPPRDAYLYNYDDFAYPPPVHPFPFAADLLTQAGDEEKRAIKERARAWWRNTP
;
A
#
# COMPACT_ATOMS: atom_id res chain seq x y z
N MET A 1 -9.27 -18.20 -32.69
CA MET A 1 -8.30 -19.20 -32.20
C MET A 1 -7.49 -18.53 -31.11
N ASN A 2 -7.77 -18.86 -29.84
CA ASN A 2 -6.95 -18.41 -28.72
C ASN A 2 -5.58 -19.10 -28.86
N LYS A 3 -4.51 -18.34 -29.11
CA LYS A 3 -3.16 -18.88 -28.91
C LYS A 3 -3.08 -19.23 -27.43
N GLY A 4 -2.91 -20.51 -27.10
CA GLY A 4 -2.69 -20.90 -25.71
C GLY A 4 -1.49 -20.11 -25.18
N GLU A 5 -1.67 -19.42 -24.05
CA GLU A 5 -0.57 -18.75 -23.34
C GLU A 5 0.56 -19.76 -23.16
N ASP A 6 1.80 -19.36 -23.46
CA ASP A 6 2.96 -20.20 -23.13
C ASP A 6 3.00 -20.32 -21.60
N PRO A 7 2.97 -21.54 -21.03
CA PRO A 7 2.96 -21.73 -19.57
C PRO A 7 4.22 -21.19 -18.87
N ARG A 8 5.22 -20.74 -19.64
CA ARG A 8 6.45 -20.10 -19.17
C ARG A 8 6.41 -18.57 -19.25
N GLU A 9 5.35 -17.98 -19.78
CA GLU A 9 5.17 -16.52 -19.75
C GLU A 9 4.97 -16.02 -18.31
N PRO A 10 5.56 -14.87 -17.93
CA PRO A 10 5.46 -14.34 -16.58
C PRO A 10 4.02 -14.24 -16.05
N ALA A 11 3.06 -13.80 -16.88
CA ALA A 11 1.65 -13.68 -16.46
C ALA A 11 1.02 -15.05 -16.15
N ALA A 12 1.32 -16.08 -16.95
CA ALA A 12 0.82 -17.43 -16.71
C ALA A 12 1.44 -18.05 -15.45
N LEU A 13 2.75 -17.85 -15.25
CA LEU A 13 3.45 -18.26 -14.02
C LEU A 13 2.87 -17.55 -12.79
N PHE A 14 2.61 -16.25 -12.87
CA PHE A 14 2.04 -15.50 -11.76
C PHE A 14 0.62 -15.95 -11.42
N ARG A 15 -0.23 -16.17 -12.42
CA ARG A 15 -1.57 -16.74 -12.20
C ARG A 15 -1.50 -18.11 -11.52
N ARG A 16 -0.57 -18.97 -11.96
CA ARG A 16 -0.36 -20.29 -11.34
C ARG A 16 0.11 -20.16 -9.90
N TYR A 17 0.96 -19.19 -9.59
CA TYR A 17 1.34 -18.88 -8.21
C TYR A 17 0.14 -18.41 -7.38
N LEU A 18 -0.66 -17.47 -7.90
CA LEU A 18 -1.85 -16.97 -7.21
C LEU A 18 -2.87 -18.07 -6.89
N GLU A 19 -3.09 -19.03 -7.80
CA GLU A 19 -3.97 -20.19 -7.60
C GLU A 19 -3.57 -21.08 -6.41
N THR A 20 -2.35 -20.93 -5.90
CA THR A 20 -1.76 -21.80 -4.87
C THR A 20 -1.52 -21.09 -3.55
N LEU A 21 -1.92 -19.81 -3.44
CA LEU A 21 -1.90 -19.10 -2.17
C LEU A 21 -2.94 -19.71 -1.21
N PRO A 22 -2.57 -19.91 0.08
CA PRO A 22 -3.44 -20.53 1.07
C PRO A 22 -4.50 -19.55 1.57
N LEU A 23 -5.58 -19.41 0.81
CA LEU A 23 -6.73 -18.57 1.15
C LEU A 23 -7.81 -19.37 1.90
N PRO A 24 -8.61 -18.75 2.80
CA PRO A 24 -9.57 -19.45 3.65
C PRO A 24 -10.62 -20.29 2.90
N ASP A 25 -10.93 -19.91 1.66
CA ASP A 25 -11.91 -20.54 0.78
C ASP A 25 -11.28 -21.52 -0.22
N ARG A 26 -9.98 -21.80 -0.10
CA ARG A 26 -9.24 -22.64 -1.05
C ARG A 26 -8.72 -23.93 -0.41
N GLU A 27 -9.19 -25.05 -0.93
CA GLU A 27 -8.59 -26.36 -0.65
C GLU A 27 -7.38 -26.57 -1.57
N LEU A 28 -6.21 -26.82 -0.97
CA LEU A 28 -4.96 -27.05 -1.70
C LEU A 28 -4.41 -28.44 -1.37
N THR A 29 -4.03 -29.18 -2.41
CA THR A 29 -3.22 -30.39 -2.24
C THR A 29 -1.75 -30.04 -2.13
N SER A 30 -0.93 -30.97 -1.64
CA SER A 30 0.54 -30.81 -1.67
C SER A 30 1.06 -30.58 -3.10
N ALA A 31 0.44 -31.20 -4.10
CA ALA A 31 0.82 -31.03 -5.50
C ALA A 31 0.51 -29.61 -6.03
N ASP A 32 -0.58 -28.99 -5.57
CA ASP A 32 -0.91 -27.59 -5.91
C ASP A 32 0.12 -26.64 -5.30
N VAL A 33 0.42 -26.80 -4.01
CA VAL A 33 1.43 -25.99 -3.32
C VAL A 33 2.79 -26.12 -4.02
N GLU A 34 3.22 -27.33 -4.35
CA GLU A 34 4.47 -27.55 -5.09
C GLU A 34 4.47 -26.90 -6.47
N ALA A 35 3.36 -26.97 -7.22
CA ALA A 35 3.25 -26.31 -8.52
C ALA A 35 3.34 -24.79 -8.40
N GLY A 36 2.74 -24.24 -7.35
CA GLY A 36 2.83 -22.84 -6.97
C GLY A 36 4.24 -22.36 -6.69
N GLN A 37 4.96 -23.12 -5.85
CA GLN A 37 6.35 -22.83 -5.52
C GLN A 37 7.26 -22.90 -6.75
N ARG A 38 7.03 -23.86 -7.66
CA ARG A 38 7.76 -23.90 -8.95
C ARG A 38 7.45 -22.70 -9.83
N ALA A 39 6.20 -22.25 -9.91
CA ALA A 39 5.83 -21.08 -10.68
C ALA A 39 6.45 -19.79 -10.10
N ARG A 40 6.41 -19.65 -8.78
CA ARG A 40 7.08 -18.59 -8.03
C ARG A 40 8.59 -18.57 -8.32
N GLN A 41 9.26 -19.72 -8.21
CA GLN A 41 10.70 -19.82 -8.48
C GLN A 41 11.02 -19.46 -9.93
N ALA A 42 10.21 -19.91 -10.89
CA ALA A 42 10.40 -19.55 -12.30
C ALA A 42 10.29 -18.04 -12.55
N LEU A 43 9.39 -17.33 -11.85
CA LEU A 43 9.32 -15.86 -11.90
C LEU A 43 10.60 -15.20 -11.38
N LEU A 44 11.13 -15.71 -10.28
CA LEU A 44 12.39 -15.21 -9.69
C LEU A 44 13.59 -15.48 -10.62
N ASP A 45 13.64 -16.65 -11.24
CA ASP A 45 14.69 -17.05 -12.18
C ASP A 45 14.65 -16.21 -13.47
N LEU A 46 13.46 -15.76 -13.90
CA LEU A 46 13.32 -14.81 -15.02
C LEU A 46 13.89 -13.42 -14.69
N GLY A 47 14.05 -13.08 -13.41
CA GLY A 47 14.67 -11.83 -12.99
C GLY A 47 13.90 -10.60 -13.48
N ALA A 48 14.65 -9.64 -14.04
CA ALA A 48 14.10 -8.41 -14.60
C ALA A 48 13.00 -8.62 -15.67
N ALA A 49 12.98 -9.77 -16.36
CA ALA A 49 11.98 -10.06 -17.40
C ALA A 49 10.57 -10.33 -16.84
N ALA A 50 10.45 -10.69 -15.55
CA ALA A 50 9.15 -10.90 -14.91
C ALA A 50 8.46 -9.59 -14.50
N VAL A 51 9.24 -8.53 -14.27
CA VAL A 51 8.76 -7.28 -13.66
C VAL A 51 7.61 -6.62 -14.42
N PRO A 52 7.61 -6.49 -15.77
CA PRO A 52 6.49 -5.87 -16.47
C PRO A 52 5.14 -6.56 -16.22
N ALA A 53 5.13 -7.89 -16.12
CA ALA A 53 3.91 -8.62 -15.79
C ALA A 53 3.49 -8.39 -14.34
N LEU A 54 4.45 -8.43 -13.39
CA LEU A 54 4.16 -8.17 -11.98
C LEU A 54 3.64 -6.73 -11.75
N VAL A 55 4.17 -5.74 -12.48
CA VAL A 55 3.69 -4.36 -12.38
C VAL A 55 2.27 -4.22 -12.94
N ALA A 56 1.93 -4.94 -14.00
CA ALA A 56 0.56 -4.94 -14.52
C ALA A 56 -0.45 -5.42 -13.47
N GLU A 57 -0.08 -6.37 -12.62
CA GLU A 57 -0.92 -6.91 -11.54
C GLU A 57 -1.14 -5.90 -10.40
N LEU A 58 -0.32 -4.85 -10.30
CA LEU A 58 -0.59 -3.73 -9.38
C LEU A 58 -1.83 -2.92 -9.79
N THR A 59 -2.39 -3.15 -10.98
CA THR A 59 -3.69 -2.58 -11.42
C THR A 59 -4.89 -3.46 -11.06
N ALA A 60 -4.67 -4.67 -10.53
CA ALA A 60 -5.76 -5.62 -10.27
C ALA A 60 -6.83 -5.04 -9.33
N ALA A 61 -8.05 -5.57 -9.37
CA ALA A 61 -9.05 -5.21 -8.36
C ALA A 61 -8.80 -5.96 -7.04
N ASP A 62 -8.23 -7.16 -7.13
CA ASP A 62 -7.94 -8.05 -6.02
C ASP A 62 -6.65 -7.64 -5.31
N PHE A 63 -6.76 -7.36 -4.01
CA PHE A 63 -5.63 -7.00 -3.17
C PHE A 63 -4.63 -8.15 -3.02
N VAL A 64 -5.09 -9.40 -2.96
CA VAL A 64 -4.19 -10.57 -2.83
C VAL A 64 -3.25 -10.66 -4.01
N ALA A 65 -3.76 -10.43 -5.23
CA ALA A 65 -2.95 -10.37 -6.44
C ALA A 65 -1.92 -9.23 -6.39
N LYS A 66 -2.32 -8.02 -5.96
CA LYS A 66 -1.39 -6.88 -5.83
C LYS A 66 -0.27 -7.17 -4.85
N ASP A 67 -0.61 -7.65 -3.66
CA ASP A 67 0.33 -7.90 -2.58
C ASP A 67 1.34 -8.97 -2.98
N ALA A 68 0.86 -10.07 -3.58
CA ALA A 68 1.71 -11.14 -4.09
C ALA A 68 2.64 -10.67 -5.23
N ALA A 69 2.16 -9.83 -6.15
CA ALA A 69 2.98 -9.27 -7.23
C ALA A 69 4.07 -8.36 -6.67
N TYR A 70 3.68 -7.51 -5.71
CA TYR A 70 4.57 -6.57 -5.06
C TYR A 70 5.65 -7.27 -4.22
N ASP A 71 5.31 -8.32 -3.48
CA ASP A 71 6.28 -9.14 -2.76
C ASP A 71 7.32 -9.78 -3.69
N LEU A 72 6.89 -10.31 -4.83
CA LEU A 72 7.81 -10.86 -5.83
C LEU A 72 8.71 -9.78 -6.43
N ILE A 73 8.18 -8.57 -6.68
CA ILE A 73 8.99 -7.42 -7.12
C ILE A 73 10.10 -7.12 -6.12
N LEU A 74 9.82 -7.19 -4.81
CA LEU A 74 10.81 -6.94 -3.76
C LEU A 74 11.83 -8.07 -3.64
N GLU A 75 11.39 -9.32 -3.78
CA GLU A 75 12.27 -10.49 -3.72
C GLU A 75 13.22 -10.58 -4.91
N LEU A 76 12.80 -10.14 -6.10
CA LEU A 76 13.67 -9.93 -7.26
C LEU A 76 14.83 -8.96 -6.96
N GLY A 77 14.66 -8.10 -5.96
CA GLY A 77 15.71 -7.25 -5.44
C GLY A 77 16.21 -6.23 -6.47
N GLN A 78 17.53 -6.07 -6.55
CA GLN A 78 18.16 -5.07 -7.42
C GLN A 78 17.78 -5.20 -8.90
N GLN A 79 17.45 -6.41 -9.37
CA GLN A 79 17.08 -6.67 -10.76
C GLN A 79 15.76 -5.98 -11.16
N ALA A 80 14.89 -5.69 -10.18
CA ALA A 80 13.60 -5.04 -10.44
C ALA A 80 13.70 -3.52 -10.67
N ARG A 81 14.77 -2.86 -10.23
CA ARG A 81 14.87 -1.39 -10.19
C ARG A 81 14.69 -0.71 -11.55
N GLU A 82 15.44 -1.15 -12.55
CA GLU A 82 15.41 -0.51 -13.86
C GLU A 82 14.09 -0.76 -14.60
N PRO A 83 13.53 -1.99 -14.63
CA PRO A 83 12.18 -2.21 -15.13
C PRO A 83 11.11 -1.38 -14.39
N LEU A 84 11.18 -1.26 -13.07
CA LEU A 84 10.27 -0.42 -12.27
C LEU A 84 10.35 1.05 -12.66
N ARG A 85 11.55 1.61 -12.81
CA ARG A 85 11.76 3.00 -13.26
C ARG A 85 11.11 3.27 -14.62
N ARG A 86 11.14 2.29 -15.53
CA ARG A 86 10.49 2.40 -16.85
C ARG A 86 8.97 2.30 -16.78
N ALA A 87 8.43 1.66 -15.74
CA ALA A 87 6.99 1.50 -15.58
C ALA A 87 6.30 2.69 -14.89
N VAL A 88 7.06 3.63 -14.33
CA VAL A 88 6.51 4.88 -13.76
C VAL A 88 5.69 5.62 -14.82
N GLY A 89 4.46 5.99 -14.47
CA GLY A 89 3.52 6.72 -15.30
C GLY A 89 2.76 5.88 -16.31
N THR A 90 2.95 4.55 -16.33
CA THR A 90 2.33 3.68 -17.35
C THR A 90 1.01 3.03 -16.90
N HIS A 91 0.76 2.96 -15.59
CA HIS A 91 -0.39 2.24 -15.01
C HIS A 91 -1.29 3.12 -14.12
N GLY A 92 -1.00 4.43 -14.05
CA GLY A 92 -1.77 5.40 -13.28
C GLY A 92 -1.17 5.73 -11.91
N PRO A 93 -1.68 6.79 -11.27
CA PRO A 93 -1.00 7.43 -10.14
C PRO A 93 -0.96 6.57 -8.87
N VAL A 94 -1.96 5.69 -8.67
CA VAL A 94 -1.96 4.75 -7.54
C VAL A 94 -0.82 3.74 -7.70
N VAL A 95 -0.67 3.16 -8.90
CA VAL A 95 0.44 2.23 -9.18
C VAL A 95 1.80 2.93 -9.08
N ASP A 96 1.88 4.20 -9.44
CA ASP A 96 3.12 4.98 -9.26
C ASP A 96 3.53 5.10 -7.77
N ILE A 97 2.57 5.15 -6.85
CA ILE A 97 2.85 5.11 -5.39
C ILE A 97 3.46 3.76 -5.00
N TRP A 98 2.91 2.65 -5.49
CA TRP A 98 3.46 1.31 -5.28
C TRP A 98 4.89 1.22 -5.83
N ILE A 99 5.11 1.63 -7.08
CA ILE A 99 6.43 1.60 -7.73
C ILE A 99 7.45 2.44 -6.96
N ALA A 100 7.11 3.67 -6.56
CA ALA A 100 7.99 4.55 -5.80
C ALA A 100 8.38 3.93 -4.44
N THR A 101 7.43 3.27 -3.77
CA THR A 101 7.68 2.56 -2.51
C THR A 101 8.59 1.36 -2.70
N ALA A 102 8.35 0.53 -3.72
CA ALA A 102 9.23 -0.59 -4.06
C ALA A 102 10.64 -0.11 -4.34
N LEU A 103 10.79 0.93 -5.16
CA LEU A 103 12.09 1.50 -5.51
C LEU A 103 12.84 2.02 -4.27
N ARG A 104 12.15 2.73 -3.35
CA ARG A 104 12.72 3.11 -2.05
C ARG A 104 13.22 1.90 -1.30
N ARG A 105 12.41 0.84 -1.18
CA ARG A 105 12.77 -0.37 -0.45
C ARG A 105 13.98 -1.08 -1.05
N LEU A 106 14.12 -1.00 -2.37
CA LEU A 106 15.27 -1.49 -3.12
C LEU A 106 16.48 -0.53 -3.06
N GLY A 107 16.43 0.50 -2.22
CA GLY A 107 17.52 1.43 -1.91
C GLY A 107 17.56 2.69 -2.77
N ALA A 108 16.50 3.01 -3.52
CA ALA A 108 16.39 4.25 -4.31
C ALA A 108 15.51 5.25 -3.55
N SER A 109 16.05 5.76 -2.44
CA SER A 109 15.30 6.59 -1.48
C SER A 109 14.73 7.89 -2.09
N ASP A 110 15.33 8.38 -3.16
CA ASP A 110 14.90 9.55 -3.92
C ASP A 110 13.60 9.33 -4.71
N GLU A 111 13.18 8.09 -4.92
CA GLU A 111 12.00 7.79 -5.74
C GLU A 111 10.67 8.17 -5.07
N LEU A 112 10.65 8.35 -3.74
CA LEU A 112 9.48 8.92 -3.06
C LEU A 112 9.19 10.36 -3.47
N GLU A 113 10.17 11.10 -4.01
CA GLU A 113 9.94 12.48 -4.46
C GLU A 113 8.88 12.56 -5.56
N ARG A 114 8.65 11.46 -6.28
CA ARG A 114 7.61 11.32 -7.30
C ARG A 114 6.18 11.30 -6.75
N ILE A 115 6.00 11.00 -5.46
CA ILE A 115 4.67 10.98 -4.83
C ILE A 115 4.24 12.41 -4.46
N TRP A 116 5.17 13.33 -4.22
CA TRP A 116 4.85 14.70 -3.81
C TRP A 116 3.86 15.43 -4.73
N PRO A 117 4.00 15.39 -6.08
CA PRO A 117 3.03 16.02 -6.98
C PRO A 117 1.62 15.40 -6.89
N LEU A 118 1.48 14.15 -6.44
CA LEU A 118 0.19 13.48 -6.32
C LEU A 118 -0.68 14.06 -5.18
N LEU A 119 -0.10 14.83 -4.26
CA LEU A 119 -0.86 15.61 -3.28
C LEU A 119 -1.74 16.69 -3.92
N GLU A 120 -1.48 17.06 -5.18
CA GLU A 120 -2.26 18.05 -5.93
C GLU A 120 -3.16 17.40 -7.00
N HIS A 121 -3.25 16.06 -7.01
CA HIS A 121 -4.03 15.33 -8.00
C HIS A 121 -5.53 15.70 -7.92
N GLY A 122 -6.22 15.75 -9.07
CA GLY A 122 -7.64 16.16 -9.12
C GLY A 122 -8.57 15.20 -8.38
N GLU A 123 -8.23 13.91 -8.33
CA GLU A 123 -8.98 12.90 -7.61
C GLU A 123 -8.56 12.81 -6.13
N GLY A 124 -9.52 12.96 -5.21
CA GLY A 124 -9.26 12.91 -3.78
C GLY A 124 -8.69 11.58 -3.30
N TYR A 125 -9.09 10.45 -3.91
CA TYR A 125 -8.55 9.12 -3.56
C TYR A 125 -7.02 9.10 -3.69
N VAL A 126 -6.52 9.58 -4.84
CA VAL A 126 -5.09 9.64 -5.14
C VAL A 126 -4.37 10.57 -4.18
N ARG A 127 -4.93 11.76 -3.87
CA ARG A 127 -4.34 12.69 -2.90
C ARG A 127 -4.21 12.05 -1.52
N HIS A 128 -5.26 11.38 -1.05
CA HIS A 128 -5.28 10.75 0.26
C HIS A 128 -4.28 9.59 0.34
N LEU A 129 -4.24 8.71 -0.66
CA LEU A 129 -3.26 7.63 -0.73
C LEU A 129 -1.81 8.15 -0.80
N ALA A 130 -1.56 9.21 -1.57
CA ALA A 130 -0.25 9.84 -1.64
C ALA A 130 0.17 10.42 -0.28
N ALA A 131 -0.73 11.10 0.42
CA ALA A 131 -0.47 11.65 1.75
C ALA A 131 -0.19 10.54 2.79
N LEU A 132 -0.98 9.46 2.76
CA LEU A 132 -0.78 8.30 3.62
C LEU A 132 0.57 7.62 3.36
N ALA A 133 0.90 7.36 2.09
CA ALA A 133 2.17 6.75 1.71
C ALA A 133 3.36 7.62 2.11
N LEU A 134 3.32 8.93 1.82
CA LEU A 134 4.40 9.84 2.21
C LEU A 134 4.56 9.89 3.73
N ALA A 135 3.47 10.09 4.47
CA ALA A 135 3.52 10.19 5.93
C ALA A 135 4.03 8.89 6.58
N PHE A 136 3.76 7.73 5.99
CA PHE A 136 4.19 6.43 6.49
C PHE A 136 5.63 6.07 6.07
N GLN A 137 6.05 6.43 4.86
CA GLN A 137 7.32 5.98 4.29
C GLN A 137 8.49 6.93 4.54
N ILE A 138 8.26 8.23 4.78
CA ILE A 138 9.37 9.18 4.98
C ILE A 138 9.84 9.20 6.44
N GLU A 139 11.14 9.06 6.66
CA GLU A 139 11.75 9.00 8.00
C GLU A 139 11.53 10.28 8.82
N ASN A 140 11.33 11.42 8.15
CA ASN A 140 11.11 12.72 8.79
C ASN A 140 9.77 13.34 8.39
N ALA A 141 8.67 12.60 8.55
CA ALA A 141 7.33 13.08 8.21
C ALA A 141 6.97 14.41 8.88
N GLN A 142 7.52 14.65 10.08
CA GLN A 142 7.34 15.89 10.83
C GLN A 142 7.87 17.13 10.11
N ALA A 143 9.02 17.04 9.45
CA ALA A 143 9.55 18.16 8.68
C ALA A 143 8.64 18.58 7.52
N HIS A 144 7.76 17.67 7.08
CA HIS A 144 6.82 17.92 5.99
C HIS A 144 5.37 18.09 6.46
N LYS A 145 5.13 18.29 7.76
CA LYS A 145 3.79 18.40 8.35
C LYS A 145 2.90 19.42 7.63
N THR A 146 3.46 20.55 7.17
CA THR A 146 2.70 21.62 6.51
C THR A 146 2.12 21.18 5.16
N ARG A 147 2.77 20.24 4.47
CA ARG A 147 2.30 19.68 3.19
C ARG A 147 1.37 18.49 3.40
N LEU A 148 1.65 17.66 4.40
CA LEU A 148 0.91 16.42 4.65
C LEU A 148 -0.40 16.65 5.41
N MET A 149 -0.38 17.48 6.45
CA MET A 149 -1.53 17.65 7.36
C MET A 149 -2.81 18.11 6.66
N PRO A 150 -2.80 19.05 5.70
CA PRO A 150 -4.03 19.41 4.98
C PRO A 150 -4.70 18.21 4.30
N MET A 151 -3.91 17.35 3.65
CA MET A 151 -4.39 16.17 2.93
C MET A 151 -4.80 15.04 3.89
N LEU A 152 -4.06 14.84 4.98
CA LEU A 152 -4.45 13.88 6.02
C LEU A 152 -5.74 14.30 6.73
N LEU A 153 -5.95 15.60 6.98
CA LEU A 153 -7.19 16.11 7.57
C LEU A 153 -8.37 16.00 6.61
N GLU A 154 -8.16 16.21 5.31
CA GLU A 154 -9.14 15.95 4.26
C GLU A 154 -9.50 14.45 4.23
N ALA A 155 -8.50 13.58 4.31
CA ALA A 155 -8.65 12.12 4.29
C ALA A 155 -9.50 11.58 5.46
N LEU A 156 -9.67 12.32 6.57
CA LEU A 156 -10.60 11.95 7.64
C LEU A 156 -12.06 11.87 7.18
N ASP A 157 -12.40 12.51 6.06
CA ASP A 157 -13.74 12.47 5.47
C ASP A 157 -13.91 11.37 4.40
N ASP A 158 -12.87 10.58 4.14
CA ASP A 158 -12.86 9.52 3.14
C ASP A 158 -12.93 8.13 3.79
N GLU A 159 -14.14 7.57 3.89
CA GLU A 159 -14.36 6.24 4.49
C GLU A 159 -14.14 5.09 3.48
N ARG A 160 -13.61 5.36 2.29
CA ARG A 160 -13.29 4.28 1.33
C ARG A 160 -12.16 3.40 1.86
N SER A 161 -12.22 2.13 1.50
CA SER A 161 -11.13 1.17 1.68
C SER A 161 -9.89 1.59 0.91
N ILE A 162 -8.72 1.37 1.51
CA ILE A 162 -7.42 1.46 0.83
C ILE A 162 -7.29 0.21 -0.03
N GLU A 163 -7.26 0.38 -1.36
CA GLU A 163 -6.97 -0.69 -2.32
C GLU A 163 -7.84 -1.95 -2.12
N SER A 164 -9.13 -1.76 -1.80
CA SER A 164 -10.10 -2.84 -1.51
C SER A 164 -9.79 -3.67 -0.26
N THR A 165 -8.88 -3.23 0.61
CA THR A 165 -8.62 -3.86 1.91
C THR A 165 -9.70 -3.53 2.94
N PRO A 166 -9.75 -4.24 4.08
CA PRO A 166 -10.61 -3.85 5.21
C PRO A 166 -10.21 -2.54 5.89
N PHE A 167 -9.05 -1.96 5.57
CA PHE A 167 -8.55 -0.73 6.18
C PHE A 167 -9.06 0.49 5.42
N THR A 168 -9.55 1.50 6.13
CA THR A 168 -10.09 2.71 5.50
C THR A 168 -9.06 3.82 5.45
N ILE A 169 -9.24 4.72 4.49
CA ILE A 169 -8.45 5.95 4.37
C ILE A 169 -8.61 6.81 5.63
N ALA A 170 -9.84 7.01 6.10
CA ALA A 170 -10.14 7.81 7.28
C ALA A 170 -9.49 7.24 8.56
N GLY A 171 -9.57 5.93 8.79
CA GLY A 171 -8.93 5.28 9.94
C GLY A 171 -7.40 5.42 9.91
N SER A 172 -6.80 5.18 8.74
CA SER A 172 -5.36 5.30 8.54
C SER A 172 -4.86 6.74 8.64
N ALA A 173 -5.65 7.70 8.15
CA ALA A 173 -5.37 9.12 8.29
C ALA A 173 -5.40 9.57 9.75
N LEU A 174 -6.39 9.12 10.52
CA LEU A 174 -6.44 9.38 11.96
C LEU A 174 -5.21 8.83 12.68
N ALA A 175 -4.76 7.62 12.31
CA ALA A 175 -3.56 7.03 12.88
C ALA A 175 -2.31 7.85 12.56
N MET A 176 -2.13 8.26 11.30
CA MET A 176 -1.00 9.11 10.90
C MET A 176 -1.02 10.48 11.58
N ILE A 177 -2.19 11.12 11.67
CA ILE A 177 -2.35 12.38 12.38
C ILE A 177 -2.03 12.22 13.87
N SER A 178 -2.49 11.14 14.50
CA SER A 178 -2.21 10.85 15.92
C SER A 178 -0.72 10.60 16.17
N ALA A 179 -0.06 9.85 15.29
CA ALA A 179 1.37 9.61 15.34
C ALA A 179 2.17 10.91 15.17
N MET A 180 1.78 11.75 14.20
CA MET A 180 2.40 13.06 13.98
C MET A 180 2.12 14.05 15.12
N ALA A 181 0.93 14.01 15.72
CA ALA A 181 0.59 14.87 16.85
C ALA A 181 1.13 14.34 18.19
N ARG A 182 1.57 13.08 18.23
CA ARG A 182 1.94 12.34 19.45
C ARG A 182 0.82 12.36 20.51
N GLN A 183 -0.43 12.27 20.07
CA GLN A 183 -1.61 12.25 20.95
C GLN A 183 -2.79 11.56 20.27
N SER A 184 -3.71 11.03 21.08
CA SER A 184 -5.00 10.50 20.62
C SER A 184 -6.03 11.61 20.43
N PHE A 185 -6.92 11.42 19.45
CA PHE A 185 -8.08 12.29 19.22
C PHE A 185 -9.43 11.64 19.56
N THR A 186 -9.46 10.44 20.15
CA THR A 186 -10.71 9.77 20.60
C THR A 186 -11.05 10.08 22.06
N ALA A 187 -12.31 9.87 22.45
CA ALA A 187 -12.79 9.91 23.83
C ALA A 187 -13.53 8.61 24.23
N PRO A 188 -13.01 7.80 25.17
CA PRO A 188 -11.74 7.97 25.87
C PRO A 188 -10.53 7.86 24.90
N PRO A 189 -9.34 8.36 25.31
CA PRO A 189 -8.14 8.24 24.50
C PRO A 189 -7.83 6.78 24.17
N ARG A 190 -7.55 6.51 22.89
CA ARG A 190 -7.16 5.21 22.36
C ARG A 190 -6.01 5.42 21.41
N ASP A 191 -4.97 4.60 21.54
CA ASP A 191 -3.87 4.62 20.62
C ASP A 191 -4.30 3.98 19.30
N ALA A 192 -4.13 4.74 18.21
CA ALA A 192 -4.30 4.20 16.88
C ALA A 192 -3.11 3.29 16.59
N TYR A 193 -3.33 1.98 16.70
CA TYR A 193 -2.33 0.99 16.37
C TYR A 193 -2.15 0.98 14.85
N LEU A 194 -0.98 1.39 14.38
CA LEU A 194 -0.54 1.05 13.05
C LEU A 194 -0.24 -0.43 13.07
N TYR A 195 -0.87 -1.20 12.19
CA TYR A 195 -0.43 -2.54 11.87
C TYR A 195 0.86 -2.41 11.04
N ASN A 196 1.92 -1.92 11.70
CA ASN A 196 3.28 -2.22 11.26
C ASN A 196 3.54 -3.67 11.64
N TYR A 197 3.99 -4.41 10.64
CA TYR A 197 4.08 -5.85 10.59
C TYR A 197 5.05 -6.50 11.61
N ASP A 198 5.53 -5.78 12.62
CA ASP A 198 6.42 -6.29 13.67
C ASP A 198 5.73 -7.34 14.57
N ASP A 199 4.39 -7.33 14.63
CA ASP A 199 3.58 -8.32 15.36
C ASP A 199 3.14 -9.52 14.50
N PHE A 200 3.53 -9.59 13.22
CA PHE A 200 3.29 -10.74 12.36
C PHE A 200 4.46 -11.73 12.41
N ALA A 201 4.17 -13.04 12.50
CA ALA A 201 5.17 -14.11 12.60
C ALA A 201 6.07 -14.29 11.36
N TYR A 202 5.87 -13.49 10.31
CA TYR A 202 6.59 -13.51 9.04
C TYR A 202 7.14 -12.11 8.76
N PRO A 203 8.31 -11.97 8.11
CA PRO A 203 8.86 -10.65 7.78
C PRO A 203 7.83 -9.86 6.96
N PRO A 204 7.65 -8.56 7.24
CA PRO A 204 6.58 -7.75 6.66
C PRO A 204 6.55 -7.79 5.13
N PRO A 205 5.38 -7.95 4.46
CA PRO A 205 5.19 -7.37 3.14
C PRO A 205 5.33 -5.84 3.25
N VAL A 206 6.16 -5.25 2.40
CA VAL A 206 6.57 -3.82 2.52
C VAL A 206 5.52 -2.92 1.85
N HIS A 207 4.33 -2.86 2.40
CA HIS A 207 3.21 -2.17 1.77
C HIS A 207 3.37 -0.63 1.71
N PRO A 208 2.92 0.07 0.64
CA PRO A 208 3.02 1.52 0.53
C PRO A 208 2.19 2.29 1.55
N PHE A 209 1.03 1.76 1.93
CA PHE A 209 0.07 2.45 2.77
C PHE A 209 0.09 1.94 4.22
N PRO A 210 -0.09 2.82 5.21
CA PRO A 210 -0.28 2.43 6.60
C PRO A 210 -1.63 1.72 6.74
N PHE A 211 -1.63 0.53 7.32
CA PHE A 211 -2.83 -0.12 7.81
C PHE A 211 -2.98 0.18 9.29
N ALA A 212 -4.16 0.58 9.73
CA ALA A 212 -4.37 1.03 11.10
C ALA A 212 -5.68 0.53 11.69
N ALA A 213 -5.73 0.43 13.02
CA ALA A 213 -6.97 0.20 13.74
C ALA A 213 -7.97 1.32 13.39
N ASP A 214 -9.13 0.94 12.88
CA ASP A 214 -10.10 1.91 12.39
C ASP A 214 -10.95 2.48 13.53
N LEU A 215 -10.34 3.36 14.31
CA LEU A 215 -11.00 4.04 15.43
C LEU A 215 -11.99 5.12 14.97
N LEU A 216 -11.99 5.49 13.69
CA LEU A 216 -12.83 6.55 13.17
C LEU A 216 -14.12 5.98 12.56
N THR A 217 -14.03 5.09 11.57
CA THR A 217 -15.24 4.63 10.88
C THR A 217 -16.12 3.73 11.75
N GLN A 218 -15.52 3.09 12.75
CA GLN A 218 -16.22 2.27 13.74
C GLN A 218 -16.90 3.10 14.86
N ALA A 219 -16.61 4.39 14.96
CA ALA A 219 -17.25 5.27 15.95
C ALA A 219 -18.67 5.67 15.54
N GLY A 220 -19.52 6.04 16.50
CA GLY A 220 -20.81 6.65 16.20
C GLY A 220 -20.67 8.06 15.62
N ASP A 221 -21.66 8.53 14.86
CA ASP A 221 -21.58 9.79 14.09
C ASP A 221 -21.18 11.03 14.92
N GLU A 222 -21.66 11.12 16.15
CA GLU A 222 -21.30 12.20 17.07
C GLU A 222 -19.80 12.17 17.42
N GLU A 223 -19.28 10.99 17.77
CA GLU A 223 -17.87 10.82 18.09
C GLU A 223 -16.99 10.97 16.85
N LYS A 224 -17.44 10.50 15.66
CA LYS A 224 -16.75 10.78 14.38
C LYS A 224 -16.54 12.28 14.18
N ARG A 225 -17.61 13.07 14.36
CA ARG A 225 -17.57 14.53 14.23
C ARG A 225 -16.62 15.15 15.27
N ALA A 226 -16.69 14.68 16.51
CA ALA A 226 -15.85 15.18 17.59
C ALA A 226 -14.36 14.87 17.36
N ILE A 227 -14.01 13.65 16.93
CA ILE A 227 -12.62 13.27 16.56
C ILE A 227 -12.10 14.21 15.46
N LYS A 228 -12.90 14.35 14.39
CA LYS A 228 -12.60 15.21 13.25
C LYS A 228 -12.36 16.66 13.66
N GLU A 229 -13.20 17.19 14.54
CA GLU A 229 -13.09 18.56 15.03
C GLU A 229 -11.87 18.75 15.95
N ARG A 230 -11.59 17.81 16.85
CA ARG A 230 -10.39 17.83 17.70
C ARG A 230 -9.10 17.83 16.88
N ALA A 231 -9.01 16.97 15.86
CA ALA A 231 -7.86 16.92 14.96
C ALA A 231 -7.65 18.25 14.20
N ARG A 232 -8.73 18.81 13.62
CA ARG A 232 -8.68 20.10 12.90
C ARG A 232 -8.36 21.27 13.85
N ALA A 233 -8.91 21.28 15.06
CA ALA A 233 -8.64 22.30 16.06
C ALA A 233 -7.18 22.27 16.52
N TRP A 234 -6.63 21.08 16.78
CA TRP A 234 -5.21 20.92 17.10
C TRP A 234 -4.32 21.49 16.00
N TRP A 235 -4.58 21.14 14.73
CA TRP A 235 -3.76 21.64 13.63
C TRP A 235 -3.83 23.17 13.48
N ARG A 236 -5.03 23.78 13.61
CA ARG A 236 -5.19 25.24 13.59
C ARG A 236 -4.41 25.97 14.69
N ASN A 237 -4.17 25.31 15.82
CA ASN A 237 -3.47 25.86 16.98
C ASN A 237 -1.99 25.45 17.04
N THR A 238 -1.50 24.71 16.05
CA THR A 238 -0.10 24.28 15.97
C THR A 238 0.70 25.31 15.18
N PRO A 239 1.79 25.87 15.75
CA PRO A 239 2.67 26.80 15.05
C PRO A 239 3.48 26.15 13.92
#